data_AF-A0A1V9ZFC4-F1
#
_entry.id   AF-A0A1V9ZFC4-F1
#
_cell.length_a   1.000
_cell.length_b   1.000
_cell.length_c   1.000
_cell.angle_alpha   90.00
_cell.angle_beta   90.00
_cell.angle_gamma   90.00
#
_symmetry.space_group_name_H-M   'P 1'
#
loop_
_entity.id
_entity.type
_entity.pdbx_description
1 polymer ?
#
loop_
_entity_poly.entity_id
_entity_poly.type
_entity_poly.pdbx_seq_one_letter_code
_entity_poly.pdbx_strand_id
1 'polypeptide(L)'
;MATVLAPSQIRTLCYQARLSRELLYKRATDVYDWTRDLVAELPSLTGSRLHVSGHLNVKCGYVDLDAFVGVLSGGKGWLEHIEEIVLDATHKTNGTRQGNMNGTNPQFELYVIMATFRGEGYPVSYMCLQENDTEHLQVAFIAAWLSALRSNYKLSPKWVHLDKCAAEIGAVKATWGTTVKLSLCLWHLDQSIRRRIADPSLPRLDREADMILSMYPIEQAEREFVPATNITPTGDTVSRVTIRTGVCDLMREHYNHPYNWFSSGGTLQDKAKAIYTFCLTEMYEYCLKLGLRYLWLYLYRNWYGTPYKEY
;
A
#
# COMPACT_ATOMS: atom_id res chain seq x y z
N MET A 1 -23.26 -22.77 19.52
CA MET A 1 -23.13 -21.30 19.40
C MET A 1 -21.68 -20.96 19.66
N ALA A 2 -20.93 -20.51 18.64
CA ALA A 2 -19.57 -20.05 18.86
C ALA A 2 -19.60 -18.70 19.56
N THR A 3 -18.97 -18.64 20.72
CA THR A 3 -18.82 -17.43 21.53
C THR A 3 -17.98 -16.43 20.74
N VAL A 4 -18.62 -15.35 20.25
CA VAL A 4 -17.89 -14.20 19.70
C VAL A 4 -17.05 -13.65 20.84
N LEU A 5 -15.72 -13.72 20.70
CA LEU A 5 -14.81 -13.25 21.75
C LEU A 5 -15.00 -11.76 21.98
N ALA A 6 -14.95 -11.36 23.24
CA ALA A 6 -15.07 -9.96 23.61
C ALA A 6 -13.89 -9.15 23.02
N PRO A 7 -14.09 -7.86 22.66
CA PRO A 7 -13.01 -7.01 22.15
C PRO A 7 -11.73 -6.99 23.01
N SER A 8 -11.85 -7.23 24.32
CA SER A 8 -10.71 -7.40 25.24
C SER A 8 -9.86 -8.65 24.93
N GLN A 9 -10.48 -9.77 24.60
CA GLN A 9 -9.79 -11.02 24.24
C GLN A 9 -9.08 -10.88 22.89
N ILE A 10 -9.69 -10.17 21.93
CA ILE A 10 -9.07 -9.83 20.64
C ILE A 10 -7.83 -8.94 20.87
N ARG A 11 -7.94 -7.92 21.73
CA ARG A 11 -6.80 -7.06 22.10
C ARG A 11 -5.65 -7.81 22.78
N THR A 12 -5.94 -8.77 23.66
CA THR A 12 -4.91 -9.61 24.30
C THR A 12 -4.19 -10.50 23.30
N LEU A 13 -4.92 -11.10 22.35
CA LEU A 13 -4.31 -11.86 21.26
C LEU A 13 -3.47 -10.93 20.35
N CYS A 14 -3.90 -9.68 20.12
CA CYS A 14 -3.15 -8.72 19.28
C CYS A 14 -1.86 -8.32 19.99
N TYR A 15 -1.89 -8.23 21.32
CA TYR A 15 -0.72 -8.01 22.14
C TYR A 15 0.25 -9.20 22.08
N GLN A 16 -0.24 -10.44 22.06
CA GLN A 16 0.59 -11.63 21.85
C GLN A 16 1.25 -11.65 20.45
N ALA A 17 0.51 -11.28 19.40
CA ALA A 17 1.06 -11.09 18.05
C ALA A 17 2.08 -9.92 17.96
N ARG A 18 1.91 -8.87 18.77
CA ARG A 18 2.92 -7.82 18.96
C ARG A 18 4.14 -8.31 19.75
N LEU A 19 3.95 -9.21 20.71
CA LEU A 19 5.03 -9.78 21.50
C LEU A 19 5.95 -10.66 20.64
N SER A 20 5.39 -11.44 19.72
CA SER A 20 6.17 -12.20 18.72
C SER A 20 6.95 -11.29 17.77
N ARG A 21 6.45 -10.07 17.49
CA ARG A 21 7.19 -9.02 16.76
C ARG A 21 8.39 -8.47 17.55
N GLU A 22 8.22 -8.18 18.85
CA GLU A 22 9.26 -7.54 19.68
C GLU A 22 10.33 -8.51 20.18
N LEU A 23 10.00 -9.78 20.47
CA LEU A 23 10.91 -10.68 21.17
C LEU A 23 11.87 -11.48 20.26
N LEU A 24 11.55 -11.69 18.98
CA LEU A 24 12.25 -12.71 18.17
C LEU A 24 12.73 -12.26 16.78
N TYR A 25 11.96 -11.43 16.05
CA TYR A 25 12.30 -11.05 14.67
C TYR A 25 13.58 -10.19 14.53
N LYS A 26 13.85 -9.28 15.47
CA LYS A 26 15.07 -8.42 15.46
C LYS A 26 16.38 -9.20 15.61
N ARG A 27 16.33 -10.48 16.01
CA ARG A 27 17.50 -11.32 16.31
C ARG A 27 17.65 -12.51 15.35
N ALA A 28 16.70 -12.70 14.42
CA ALA A 28 16.71 -13.86 13.52
C ALA A 28 17.75 -13.69 12.42
N THR A 29 18.74 -14.60 12.37
CA THR A 29 19.72 -14.71 11.28
C THR A 29 19.21 -15.52 10.10
N ASP A 30 18.19 -16.35 10.32
CA ASP A 30 17.51 -17.15 9.30
C ASP A 30 15.98 -17.11 9.53
N VAL A 31 15.24 -16.58 8.54
CA VAL A 31 13.77 -16.51 8.58
C VAL A 31 13.13 -17.90 8.57
N TYR A 32 13.81 -18.92 8.06
CA TYR A 32 13.29 -20.29 8.04
C TYR A 32 13.29 -20.92 9.43
N ASP A 33 14.39 -20.80 10.16
CA ASP A 33 14.48 -21.31 11.52
C ASP A 33 13.52 -20.52 12.42
N TRP A 34 13.45 -19.20 12.24
CA TRP A 34 12.50 -18.35 12.96
C TRP A 34 11.03 -18.76 12.77
N THR A 35 10.58 -18.94 11.52
CA THR A 35 9.18 -19.30 11.25
C THR A 35 8.83 -20.65 11.87
N ARG A 36 9.75 -21.62 11.77
CA ARG A 36 9.58 -22.95 12.36
C ARG A 36 9.51 -22.87 13.89
N ASP A 37 10.46 -22.18 14.50
CA ASP A 37 10.58 -22.11 15.96
C ASP A 37 9.38 -21.35 16.56
N LEU A 38 8.93 -20.27 15.90
CA LEU A 38 7.74 -19.52 16.32
C LEU A 38 6.47 -20.39 16.28
N VAL A 39 6.26 -21.16 15.21
CA VAL A 39 5.11 -22.08 15.10
C VAL A 39 5.21 -23.21 16.13
N ALA A 40 6.41 -23.70 16.42
CA ALA A 40 6.63 -24.73 17.44
C ALA A 40 6.36 -24.22 18.86
N GLU A 41 6.74 -22.98 19.17
CA GLU A 41 6.53 -22.36 20.49
C GLU A 41 5.09 -21.87 20.71
N LEU A 42 4.36 -21.58 19.64
CA LEU A 42 2.99 -21.05 19.70
C LEU A 42 2.04 -21.98 18.91
N PRO A 43 1.49 -23.04 19.52
CA PRO A 43 0.61 -24.01 18.87
C PRO A 43 -0.68 -23.43 18.29
N SER A 44 -1.04 -22.19 18.67
CA SER A 44 -2.17 -21.44 18.14
C SER A 44 -1.89 -20.81 16.76
N LEU A 45 -0.66 -20.92 16.28
CA LEU A 45 -0.23 -20.46 14.97
C LEU A 45 -0.14 -21.66 14.03
N THR A 46 -0.49 -21.43 12.77
CA THR A 46 -0.03 -22.27 11.68
C THR A 46 0.85 -21.43 10.78
N GLY A 47 1.71 -22.07 10.02
CA GLY A 47 2.65 -21.38 9.17
C GLY A 47 3.33 -22.38 8.27
N SER A 48 3.80 -21.91 7.14
CA SER A 48 4.47 -22.77 6.18
C SER A 48 5.55 -22.01 5.44
N ARG A 49 6.40 -22.79 4.76
CA ARG A 49 7.37 -22.26 3.82
C ARG A 49 6.67 -22.00 2.50
N LEU A 50 6.96 -20.87 1.88
CA LEU A 50 6.58 -20.64 0.49
C LEU A 50 7.76 -21.01 -0.39
N HIS A 51 7.53 -21.97 -1.27
CA HIS A 51 8.47 -22.35 -2.31
C HIS A 51 7.81 -22.04 -3.66
N VAL A 52 8.35 -21.05 -4.36
CA VAL A 52 8.01 -20.79 -5.76
C VAL A 52 9.10 -21.43 -6.62
N SER A 53 8.70 -22.24 -7.62
CA SER A 53 9.64 -22.91 -8.53
C SER A 53 10.34 -21.88 -9.43
N GLY A 54 11.64 -21.64 -9.21
CA GLY A 54 12.46 -20.70 -10.00
C GLY A 54 13.80 -20.37 -9.32
N HIS A 55 14.83 -20.10 -10.12
CA HIS A 55 16.22 -19.88 -9.69
C HIS A 55 16.39 -18.59 -8.88
N LEU A 56 16.65 -18.72 -7.57
CA LEU A 56 17.50 -17.89 -6.68
C LEU A 56 17.23 -18.35 -5.24
N ASN A 57 18.23 -18.42 -4.37
CA ASN A 57 18.09 -18.83 -2.96
C ASN A 57 17.40 -17.74 -2.10
N VAL A 58 16.25 -17.23 -2.53
CA VAL A 58 15.47 -16.21 -1.81
C VAL A 58 14.73 -16.88 -0.66
N LYS A 59 14.93 -16.38 0.55
CA LYS A 59 14.26 -16.90 1.75
C LYS A 59 12.89 -16.27 1.95
N CYS A 60 11.86 -17.10 2.11
CA CYS A 60 10.50 -16.66 2.38
C CYS A 60 9.77 -17.61 3.36
N GLY A 61 9.06 -17.05 4.32
CA GLY A 61 8.22 -17.78 5.27
C GLY A 61 7.05 -16.94 5.74
N TYR A 62 5.93 -17.58 6.07
CA TYR A 62 4.76 -16.90 6.61
C TYR A 62 4.16 -17.64 7.79
N VAL A 63 3.45 -16.88 8.62
CA VAL A 63 2.67 -17.38 9.75
C VAL A 63 1.27 -16.82 9.70
N ASP A 64 0.30 -17.71 9.84
CA ASP A 64 -1.12 -17.41 9.93
C ASP A 64 -1.55 -17.45 11.41
N LEU A 65 -2.36 -16.47 11.77
CA LEU A 65 -2.89 -16.36 13.12
C LEU A 65 -4.21 -17.13 13.21
N ASP A 66 -4.16 -18.46 13.19
CA ASP A 66 -5.35 -19.32 13.17
C ASP A 66 -6.35 -19.03 14.28
N ALA A 67 -5.85 -18.81 15.50
CA ALA A 67 -6.71 -18.41 16.61
C ALA A 67 -7.52 -17.15 16.26
N PHE A 68 -6.89 -16.15 15.64
CA PHE A 68 -7.55 -14.92 15.17
C PHE A 68 -8.56 -15.19 14.07
N VAL A 69 -8.20 -16.00 13.08
CA VAL A 69 -9.13 -16.40 12.02
C VAL A 69 -10.36 -17.10 12.61
N GLY A 70 -10.15 -17.99 13.57
CA GLY A 70 -11.21 -18.62 14.36
C GLY A 70 -12.09 -17.59 15.06
N VAL A 71 -11.51 -16.56 15.68
CA VAL A 71 -12.28 -15.47 16.31
C VAL A 71 -13.15 -14.73 15.30
N LEU A 72 -12.52 -14.23 14.23
CA LEU A 72 -13.16 -13.38 13.24
C LEU A 72 -14.27 -14.13 12.50
N SER A 73 -14.07 -15.42 12.25
CA SER A 73 -15.05 -16.30 11.60
C SER A 73 -16.17 -16.81 12.51
N GLY A 74 -16.19 -16.44 13.80
CA GLY A 74 -17.13 -17.01 14.76
C GLY A 74 -16.97 -18.52 14.90
N GLY A 75 -15.73 -18.98 15.00
CA GLY A 75 -15.33 -20.37 15.21
C GLY A 75 -15.41 -21.27 13.97
N LYS A 76 -15.75 -20.73 12.80
CA LYS A 76 -15.90 -21.54 11.58
C LYS A 76 -14.59 -21.78 10.83
N GLY A 77 -13.59 -20.90 11.01
CA GLY A 77 -12.30 -20.94 10.32
C GLY A 77 -12.28 -20.27 8.94
N TRP A 78 -13.35 -19.58 8.53
CA TRP A 78 -13.46 -18.97 7.19
C TRP A 78 -13.63 -17.45 7.23
N LEU A 79 -12.91 -16.75 6.37
CA LEU A 79 -12.91 -15.29 6.20
C LEU A 79 -13.70 -14.83 4.96
N GLU A 80 -14.59 -15.66 4.42
CA GLU A 80 -15.39 -15.35 3.22
C GLU A 80 -16.27 -14.09 3.36
N HIS A 81 -16.59 -13.72 4.60
CA HIS A 81 -17.40 -12.57 4.96
C HIS A 81 -16.58 -11.28 5.10
N ILE A 82 -15.25 -11.36 5.05
CA ILE A 82 -14.35 -10.20 5.10
C ILE A 82 -14.29 -9.60 3.70
N GLU A 83 -14.94 -8.45 3.52
CA GLU A 83 -15.01 -7.78 2.23
C GLU A 83 -13.82 -6.84 1.96
N GLU A 84 -13.12 -6.42 3.00
CA GLU A 84 -12.04 -5.45 2.92
C GLU A 84 -10.83 -5.92 3.74
N ILE A 85 -9.66 -5.86 3.13
CA ILE A 85 -8.38 -6.15 3.77
C ILE A 85 -7.36 -5.04 3.52
N VAL A 86 -6.38 -4.95 4.39
CA VAL A 86 -5.21 -4.07 4.22
C VAL A 86 -3.98 -4.95 4.06
N LEU A 87 -3.23 -4.76 2.98
CA LEU A 87 -1.88 -5.28 2.79
C LEU A 87 -0.92 -4.13 3.09
N ASP A 88 0.02 -4.37 4.01
CA ASP A 88 1.05 -3.41 4.36
C ASP A 88 2.40 -4.11 4.48
N ALA A 89 3.47 -3.35 4.26
CA ALA A 89 4.83 -3.82 4.31
C ALA A 89 5.73 -2.83 5.05
N THR A 90 6.64 -3.36 5.84
CA THR A 90 7.72 -2.57 6.43
C THR A 90 9.05 -3.02 5.83
N HIS A 91 9.78 -2.08 5.25
CA HIS A 91 11.09 -2.32 4.64
C HIS A 91 12.22 -2.21 5.68
N LYS A 92 13.28 -2.99 5.48
CA LYS A 92 14.55 -2.88 6.23
C LYS A 92 14.37 -3.05 7.75
N THR A 93 13.44 -3.92 8.15
CA THR A 93 13.06 -4.10 9.55
C THR A 93 13.96 -5.05 10.33
N ASN A 94 14.74 -5.90 9.65
CA ASN A 94 15.84 -6.66 10.23
C ASN A 94 17.10 -6.53 9.35
N GLY A 95 18.14 -5.92 9.91
CA GLY A 95 19.40 -5.72 9.21
C GLY A 95 20.14 -4.52 9.78
N THR A 96 21.36 -4.73 10.25
CA THR A 96 22.31 -3.61 10.35
C THR A 96 22.61 -3.13 8.92
N ARG A 97 22.97 -1.85 8.73
CA ARG A 97 23.31 -1.23 7.42
C ARG A 97 24.38 -1.98 6.58
N GLN A 98 24.88 -3.13 7.04
CA GLN A 98 25.99 -3.89 6.47
C GLN A 98 25.58 -5.27 5.90
N GLY A 99 24.30 -5.64 5.96
CA GLY A 99 23.80 -6.89 5.35
C GLY A 99 23.59 -6.78 3.85
N ASN A 100 24.25 -7.63 3.05
CA ASN A 100 23.93 -7.83 1.62
C ASN A 100 23.15 -9.14 1.44
N MET A 101 22.51 -9.36 0.28
CA MET A 101 21.69 -10.55 -0.02
C MET A 101 22.40 -11.90 0.22
N ASN A 102 23.74 -11.89 0.22
CA ASN A 102 24.60 -13.07 0.40
C ASN A 102 25.36 -13.08 1.75
N GLY A 103 25.07 -12.15 2.66
CA GLY A 103 25.85 -11.92 3.88
C GLY A 103 25.30 -12.65 5.11
N THR A 104 26.01 -12.52 6.24
CA THR A 104 25.62 -13.10 7.55
C THR A 104 24.39 -12.43 8.20
N ASN A 105 23.77 -11.45 7.53
CA ASN A 105 22.58 -10.73 8.01
C ASN A 105 21.74 -10.24 6.81
N PRO A 106 20.99 -11.13 6.13
CA PRO A 106 20.17 -10.72 4.98
C PRO A 106 19.08 -9.73 5.41
N GLN A 107 18.79 -8.75 4.56
CA GLN A 107 17.69 -7.80 4.79
C GLN A 107 16.37 -8.47 4.42
N PHE A 108 15.35 -8.31 5.28
CA PHE A 108 14.00 -8.77 4.99
C PHE A 108 12.98 -7.65 5.07
N GLU A 109 11.91 -7.86 4.32
CA GLU A 109 10.69 -7.12 4.36
C GLU A 109 9.64 -7.94 5.10
N LEU A 110 8.93 -7.28 6.01
CA LEU A 110 7.82 -7.87 6.75
C LEU A 110 6.51 -7.35 6.18
N TYR A 111 5.70 -8.26 5.67
CA TYR A 111 4.36 -8.02 5.17
C TYR A 111 3.32 -8.45 6.19
N VAL A 112 2.17 -7.79 6.17
CA VAL A 112 1.00 -8.13 6.98
C VAL A 112 -0.26 -8.04 6.15
N ILE A 113 -1.16 -9.01 6.34
CA ILE A 113 -2.56 -8.89 5.93
C ILE A 113 -3.38 -8.60 7.18
N MET A 114 -4.13 -7.50 7.14
CA MET A 114 -5.10 -7.15 8.17
C MET A 114 -6.52 -7.32 7.60
N ALA A 115 -7.34 -8.11 8.28
CA ALA A 115 -8.77 -8.21 8.01
C ALA A 115 -9.50 -7.07 8.70
N THR A 116 -10.39 -6.40 7.97
CA THR A 116 -11.30 -5.43 8.57
C THR A 116 -12.52 -6.15 9.14
N PHE A 117 -12.81 -5.91 10.42
CA PHE A 117 -13.96 -6.49 11.08
C PHE A 117 -14.56 -5.46 12.05
N ARG A 118 -15.82 -5.10 11.80
CA ARG A 118 -16.56 -4.11 12.61
C ARG A 118 -15.86 -2.75 12.75
N GLY A 119 -15.20 -2.30 11.68
CA GLY A 119 -14.50 -1.01 11.65
C GLY A 119 -13.11 -1.02 12.31
N GLU A 120 -12.64 -2.18 12.78
CA GLU A 120 -11.27 -2.35 13.28
C GLU A 120 -10.47 -3.27 12.34
N GLY A 121 -9.15 -3.04 12.28
CA GLY A 121 -8.22 -3.89 11.53
C GLY A 121 -7.52 -4.89 12.45
N TYR A 122 -7.57 -6.17 12.10
CA TYR A 122 -6.91 -7.25 12.85
C TYR A 122 -5.93 -7.99 11.96
N PRO A 123 -4.68 -8.22 12.38
CA PRO A 123 -3.75 -9.02 11.61
C PRO A 123 -4.26 -10.45 11.52
N VAL A 124 -4.18 -11.04 10.33
CA VAL A 124 -4.53 -12.46 10.10
C VAL A 124 -3.32 -13.27 9.68
N SER A 125 -2.32 -12.64 9.06
CA SER A 125 -1.11 -13.32 8.62
C SER A 125 0.04 -12.34 8.47
N TYR A 126 1.26 -12.84 8.69
CA TYR A 126 2.51 -12.13 8.44
C TYR A 126 3.39 -12.96 7.50
N MET A 127 4.08 -12.29 6.57
CA MET A 127 5.07 -12.91 5.70
C MET A 127 6.40 -12.17 5.80
N CYS A 128 7.48 -12.91 5.94
CA CYS A 128 8.85 -12.40 5.87
C CYS A 128 9.44 -12.81 4.53
N LEU A 129 9.86 -11.82 3.73
CA LEU A 129 10.48 -12.04 2.43
C LEU A 129 11.86 -11.40 2.42
N GLN A 130 12.87 -12.17 1.99
CA GLN A 130 14.21 -11.63 1.81
C GLN A 130 14.22 -10.61 0.67
N GLU A 131 14.84 -9.46 0.91
CA GLU A 131 15.04 -8.42 -0.09
C GLU A 131 15.75 -9.04 -1.30
N ASN A 132 15.19 -8.78 -2.48
CA ASN A 132 15.70 -9.25 -3.75
C ASN A 132 15.45 -8.16 -4.79
N ASP A 133 16.37 -8.02 -5.76
CA ASP A 133 16.29 -6.95 -6.77
C ASP A 133 15.31 -7.31 -7.90
N THR A 134 14.49 -8.34 -7.70
CA THR A 134 13.78 -9.04 -8.76
C THR A 134 12.27 -8.96 -8.53
N GLU A 135 11.65 -7.88 -9.00
CA GLU A 135 10.23 -7.57 -8.79
C GLU A 135 9.29 -8.76 -9.11
N HIS A 136 9.54 -9.50 -10.19
CA HIS A 136 8.69 -10.64 -10.57
C HIS A 136 8.75 -11.81 -9.56
N LEU A 137 9.87 -11.98 -8.86
CA LEU A 137 9.96 -12.97 -7.78
C LEU A 137 9.18 -12.50 -6.54
N GLN A 138 9.29 -11.21 -6.20
CA GLN A 138 8.52 -10.60 -5.13
C GLN A 138 7.00 -10.75 -5.36
N VAL A 139 6.53 -10.44 -6.58
CA VAL A 139 5.14 -10.70 -7.01
C VAL A 139 4.75 -12.17 -6.79
N ALA A 140 5.59 -13.10 -7.22
CA ALA A 140 5.29 -14.52 -7.12
C ALA A 140 5.19 -15.02 -5.67
N PHE A 141 6.08 -14.57 -4.77
CA PHE A 141 6.03 -14.91 -3.35
C PHE A 141 4.80 -14.32 -2.66
N ILE A 142 4.50 -13.03 -2.88
CA ILE A 142 3.30 -12.40 -2.33
C ILE A 142 2.05 -13.12 -2.87
N ALA A 143 1.97 -13.38 -4.18
CA ALA A 143 0.82 -14.06 -4.77
C ALA A 143 0.63 -15.49 -4.23
N ALA A 144 1.72 -16.24 -3.99
CA ALA A 144 1.67 -17.58 -3.40
C ALA A 144 1.15 -17.52 -1.96
N TRP A 145 1.60 -16.54 -1.17
CA TRP A 145 1.10 -16.30 0.19
C TRP A 145 -0.40 -15.95 0.21
N LEU A 146 -0.82 -14.98 -0.61
CA LEU A 146 -2.23 -14.59 -0.71
C LEU A 146 -3.11 -15.76 -1.21
N SER A 147 -2.57 -16.58 -2.11
CA SER A 147 -3.25 -17.80 -2.57
C SER A 147 -3.41 -18.84 -1.47
N ALA A 148 -2.43 -18.96 -0.57
CA ALA A 148 -2.56 -19.80 0.62
C ALA A 148 -3.68 -19.29 1.53
N LEU A 149 -3.75 -17.99 1.83
CA LEU A 149 -4.84 -17.40 2.62
C LEU A 149 -6.22 -17.60 1.98
N ARG A 150 -6.31 -17.41 0.65
CA ARG A 150 -7.53 -17.67 -0.11
C ARG A 150 -7.97 -19.13 0.02
N SER A 151 -7.04 -20.07 -0.03
CA SER A 151 -7.35 -21.51 -0.04
C SER A 151 -7.64 -22.05 1.36
N ASN A 152 -6.83 -21.66 2.34
CA ASN A 152 -6.93 -22.11 3.73
C ASN A 152 -8.16 -21.51 4.43
N TYR A 153 -8.47 -20.24 4.16
CA TYR A 153 -9.51 -19.50 4.91
C TYR A 153 -10.66 -19.00 4.04
N LYS A 154 -10.73 -19.34 2.75
CA LYS A 154 -11.72 -18.77 1.81
C LYS A 154 -11.72 -17.23 1.78
N LEU A 155 -10.57 -16.61 2.01
CA LEU A 155 -10.45 -15.15 1.96
C LEU A 155 -10.66 -14.67 0.51
N SER A 156 -11.71 -13.89 0.28
CA SER A 156 -12.11 -13.38 -1.04
C SER A 156 -12.59 -11.93 -0.93
N PRO A 157 -11.67 -10.97 -0.70
CA PRO A 157 -12.04 -9.58 -0.48
C PRO A 157 -12.59 -8.93 -1.74
N LYS A 158 -13.46 -7.95 -1.56
CA LYS A 158 -13.90 -7.02 -2.62
C LYS A 158 -12.94 -5.85 -2.74
N TRP A 159 -12.32 -5.43 -1.63
CA TRP A 159 -11.39 -4.31 -1.55
C TRP A 159 -10.07 -4.71 -0.90
N VAL A 160 -8.98 -4.28 -1.51
CA VAL A 160 -7.64 -4.41 -0.94
C VAL A 160 -7.03 -3.03 -0.86
N HIS A 161 -6.70 -2.61 0.35
CA HIS A 161 -5.98 -1.37 0.63
C HIS A 161 -4.49 -1.67 0.72
N LEU A 162 -3.68 -1.03 -0.11
CA LEU A 162 -2.24 -1.30 -0.17
C LEU A 162 -1.45 -0.04 -0.54
N ASP A 163 -0.12 -0.08 -0.44
CA ASP A 163 0.71 1.05 -0.89
C ASP A 163 0.72 1.13 -2.43
N LYS A 164 1.27 2.20 -3.00
CA LYS A 164 1.51 2.27 -4.45
C LYS A 164 2.73 1.43 -4.83
N CYS A 165 2.66 0.12 -4.60
CA CYS A 165 3.73 -0.84 -4.88
C CYS A 165 3.35 -1.76 -6.06
N ALA A 166 4.17 -1.79 -7.11
CA ALA A 166 3.91 -2.62 -8.30
C ALA A 166 3.85 -4.12 -7.96
N ALA A 167 4.72 -4.58 -7.05
CA ALA A 167 4.76 -5.98 -6.63
C ALA A 167 3.48 -6.40 -5.88
N GLU A 168 3.00 -5.57 -4.95
CA GLU A 168 1.75 -5.82 -4.22
C GLU A 168 0.54 -5.79 -5.15
N ILE A 169 0.44 -4.78 -6.03
CA ILE A 169 -0.63 -4.67 -7.02
C ILE A 169 -0.65 -5.90 -7.93
N GLY A 170 0.52 -6.28 -8.46
CA GLY A 170 0.68 -7.43 -9.33
C GLY A 170 0.26 -8.73 -8.65
N ALA A 171 0.66 -8.91 -7.39
CA ALA A 171 0.32 -10.10 -6.62
C ALA A 171 -1.17 -10.21 -6.31
N VAL A 172 -1.81 -9.11 -5.89
CA VAL A 172 -3.26 -9.08 -5.61
C VAL A 172 -4.05 -9.41 -6.89
N LYS A 173 -3.66 -8.83 -8.04
CA LYS A 173 -4.25 -9.16 -9.34
C LYS A 173 -4.01 -10.63 -9.73
N ALA A 174 -2.82 -11.17 -9.49
CA ALA A 174 -2.53 -12.57 -9.76
C ALA A 174 -3.35 -13.53 -8.89
N THR A 175 -3.66 -13.14 -7.65
CA THR A 175 -4.42 -13.98 -6.72
C THR A 175 -5.94 -13.88 -6.92
N TRP A 176 -6.52 -12.69 -7.06
CA TRP A 176 -7.98 -12.51 -7.12
C TRP A 176 -8.50 -11.96 -8.45
N GLY A 177 -7.64 -11.70 -9.42
CA GLY A 177 -8.03 -11.28 -10.77
C GLY A 177 -8.58 -9.86 -10.82
N THR A 178 -9.53 -9.62 -11.73
CA THR A 178 -10.14 -8.31 -11.98
C THR A 178 -11.37 -8.03 -11.12
N THR A 179 -11.81 -8.98 -10.29
CA THR A 179 -13.00 -8.84 -9.44
C THR A 179 -12.72 -8.03 -8.17
N VAL A 180 -11.44 -7.97 -7.76
CA VAL A 180 -11.00 -7.21 -6.61
C VAL A 180 -10.73 -5.75 -6.98
N LYS A 181 -11.17 -4.84 -6.12
CA LYS A 181 -10.88 -3.41 -6.26
C LYS A 181 -9.66 -3.06 -5.43
N LEU A 182 -8.70 -2.39 -6.06
CA LEU A 182 -7.52 -1.89 -5.39
C LEU A 182 -7.79 -0.46 -4.94
N SER A 183 -7.46 -0.17 -3.69
CA SER A 183 -7.48 1.18 -3.15
C SER A 183 -6.12 1.51 -2.55
N LEU A 184 -5.57 2.69 -2.87
CA LEU A 184 -4.30 3.11 -2.26
C LEU A 184 -4.53 3.41 -0.78
N CYS A 185 -3.62 3.03 0.11
CA CYS A 185 -3.75 3.35 1.53
C CYS A 185 -3.67 4.88 1.74
N LEU A 186 -4.73 5.48 2.29
CA LEU A 186 -4.81 6.92 2.53
C LEU A 186 -3.67 7.43 3.42
N TRP A 187 -3.22 6.62 4.38
CA TRP A 187 -2.08 6.98 5.23
C TRP A 187 -0.77 7.06 4.44
N HIS A 188 -0.49 6.09 3.57
CA HIS A 188 0.70 6.10 2.72
C HIS A 188 0.69 7.23 1.70
N LEU A 189 -0.49 7.53 1.14
CA LEU A 189 -0.72 8.70 0.29
C LEU A 189 -0.34 10.00 1.01
N ASP A 190 -0.95 10.26 2.17
CA ASP A 190 -0.73 11.46 2.97
C ASP A 190 0.74 11.58 3.40
N GLN A 191 1.36 10.49 3.87
CA GLN A 191 2.76 10.47 4.25
C GLN A 191 3.70 10.76 3.08
N SER A 192 3.48 10.12 1.93
CA SER A 192 4.33 10.29 0.75
C SER A 192 4.33 11.73 0.25
N ILE A 193 3.16 12.37 0.22
CA ILE A 193 3.01 13.77 -0.19
C ILE A 193 3.65 14.71 0.83
N ARG A 194 3.41 14.51 2.12
CA ARG A 194 4.02 15.31 3.18
C ARG A 194 5.54 15.27 3.13
N ARG A 195 6.11 14.06 2.99
CA ARG A 195 7.57 13.86 2.88
C ARG A 195 8.11 14.54 1.65
N ARG A 196 7.43 14.39 0.51
CA ARG A 196 7.86 15.03 -0.73
C ARG A 196 7.87 16.55 -0.59
N ILE A 197 6.79 17.18 -0.14
CA ILE A 197 6.73 18.65 -0.01
C ILE A 197 7.74 19.19 1.03
N ALA A 198 8.05 18.40 2.06
CA ALA A 198 9.04 18.74 3.08
C ALA A 198 10.49 18.62 2.58
N ASP A 199 10.74 17.91 1.47
CA ASP A 199 12.06 17.67 0.92
C ASP A 199 12.74 19.01 0.52
N PRO A 200 13.90 19.36 1.11
CA PRO A 200 14.61 20.58 0.76
C PRO A 200 15.31 20.50 -0.61
N SER A 201 15.55 19.29 -1.14
CA SER A 201 16.14 19.07 -2.46
C SER A 201 15.15 19.31 -3.60
N LEU A 202 13.85 19.42 -3.28
CA LEU A 202 12.88 19.88 -4.25
C LEU A 202 13.22 21.31 -4.69
N PRO A 203 13.24 21.57 -6.01
CA PRO A 203 13.40 22.93 -6.53
C PRO A 203 12.42 23.87 -5.82
N ARG A 204 12.89 25.06 -5.44
CA ARG A 204 11.99 26.09 -4.92
C ARG A 204 10.91 26.32 -5.99
N LEU A 205 9.65 26.34 -5.55
CA LEU A 205 8.42 26.07 -6.29
C LEU A 205 8.09 27.01 -7.46
N ASP A 206 9.04 27.82 -7.92
CA ASP A 206 8.81 28.99 -8.72
C ASP A 206 10.04 29.45 -9.52
N ARG A 207 11.26 29.49 -8.94
CA ARG A 207 12.42 30.11 -9.67
C ARG A 207 13.13 29.21 -10.69
N GLU A 208 13.13 27.90 -10.49
CA GLU A 208 13.81 26.94 -11.39
C GLU A 208 12.83 26.06 -12.16
N ALA A 209 11.53 26.24 -11.93
CA ALA A 209 10.49 25.42 -12.53
C ALA A 209 10.55 25.49 -14.06
N ASP A 210 10.67 26.68 -14.65
CA ASP A 210 10.71 26.84 -16.11
C ASP A 210 11.95 26.18 -16.76
N MET A 211 13.11 26.22 -16.09
CA MET A 211 14.32 25.55 -16.56
C MET A 211 14.17 24.03 -16.47
N ILE A 212 13.68 23.50 -15.36
CA ILE A 212 13.48 22.06 -15.17
C ILE A 212 12.35 21.53 -16.07
N LEU A 213 11.27 22.30 -16.27
CA LEU A 213 10.18 22.03 -17.21
C LEU A 213 10.69 21.90 -18.65
N SER A 214 11.68 22.72 -19.03
CA SER A 214 12.32 22.66 -20.35
C SER A 214 13.28 21.47 -20.52
N MET A 215 13.87 20.99 -19.42
CA MET A 215 14.80 19.85 -19.41
C MET A 215 14.08 18.50 -19.29
N TYR A 216 12.87 18.47 -18.75
CA TYR A 216 12.02 17.29 -18.74
C TYR A 216 11.25 17.23 -20.05
N PRO A 217 11.37 16.14 -20.84
CA PRO A 217 10.47 15.93 -21.95
C PRO A 217 9.05 15.78 -21.38
N ILE A 218 8.21 16.78 -21.60
CA ILE A 218 6.73 16.71 -21.45
C ILE A 218 6.16 15.89 -22.62
N GLU A 219 6.90 14.89 -23.08
CA GLU A 219 6.38 13.91 -24.01
C GLU A 219 5.55 12.94 -23.15
N GLN A 220 4.23 12.99 -23.32
CA GLN A 220 3.23 12.05 -22.76
C GLN A 220 2.60 12.38 -21.39
N ALA A 221 2.60 13.63 -20.92
CA ALA A 221 1.49 14.08 -20.06
C ALA A 221 0.32 14.44 -20.99
N GLU A 222 -0.40 13.41 -21.45
CA GLU A 222 -1.27 13.47 -22.62
C GLU A 222 -2.17 14.72 -22.66
N ARG A 223 -1.88 15.55 -23.68
CA ARG A 223 -2.50 16.76 -24.28
C ARG A 223 -3.90 17.25 -23.88
N GLU A 224 -4.66 16.61 -23.02
CA GLU A 224 -5.99 17.06 -22.57
C GLU A 224 -5.96 18.02 -21.37
N PHE A 225 -4.90 18.02 -20.55
CA PHE A 225 -4.85 18.86 -19.33
C PHE A 225 -3.51 19.59 -19.07
N VAL A 226 -2.62 19.63 -20.07
CA VAL A 226 -1.48 20.56 -20.04
C VAL A 226 -1.99 21.94 -20.48
N PRO A 227 -1.86 23.00 -19.67
CA PRO A 227 -2.40 24.31 -20.04
C PRO A 227 -1.83 24.86 -21.32
N ALA A 228 -2.72 25.41 -22.15
CA ALA A 228 -2.40 26.15 -23.37
C ALA A 228 -1.71 27.50 -23.12
N THR A 229 -1.45 27.89 -21.86
CA THR A 229 -0.95 29.23 -21.55
C THR A 229 0.26 29.20 -20.63
N ASN A 230 1.35 29.83 -21.11
CA ASN A 230 2.59 30.07 -20.39
C ASN A 230 2.46 31.14 -19.28
N ILE A 231 1.25 31.40 -18.76
CA ILE A 231 1.04 32.49 -17.80
C ILE A 231 1.68 32.10 -16.47
N THR A 232 2.73 32.81 -16.08
CA THR A 232 3.37 32.66 -14.77
C THR A 232 2.49 33.36 -13.74
N PRO A 233 1.84 32.61 -12.83
CA PRO A 233 1.00 33.21 -11.80
C PRO A 233 1.89 34.06 -10.89
N THR A 234 1.61 35.35 -10.82
CA THR A 234 2.24 36.29 -9.88
C THR A 234 1.45 36.22 -8.58
N GLY A 235 1.68 35.16 -7.81
CA GLY A 235 1.10 34.97 -6.47
C GLY A 235 2.06 35.40 -5.37
N ASP A 236 1.53 35.94 -4.28
CA ASP A 236 2.29 36.21 -3.06
C ASP A 236 2.99 34.94 -2.54
N THR A 237 4.11 35.12 -1.83
CA THR A 237 4.91 33.99 -1.32
C THR A 237 4.12 33.20 -0.27
N VAL A 238 3.48 32.10 -0.68
CA VAL A 238 2.75 31.20 0.23
C VAL A 238 3.71 30.27 0.97
N SER A 239 3.49 30.07 2.27
CA SER A 239 4.36 29.22 3.09
C SER A 239 4.29 27.74 2.66
N ARG A 240 5.40 27.00 2.81
CA ARG A 240 5.42 25.53 2.60
C ARG A 240 4.39 24.79 3.45
N VAL A 241 4.10 25.30 4.65
CA VAL A 241 3.11 24.70 5.54
C VAL A 241 1.71 24.82 4.94
N THR A 242 1.36 26.01 4.44
CA THR A 242 0.07 26.26 3.78
C THR A 242 -0.09 25.40 2.53
N ILE A 243 0.95 25.33 1.68
CA ILE A 243 0.95 24.49 0.48
C ILE A 243 0.74 23.02 0.85
N ARG A 244 1.52 22.52 1.82
CA ARG A 244 1.42 21.13 2.29
C ARG A 244 0.03 20.81 2.81
N THR A 245 -0.54 21.67 3.65
CA THR A 245 -1.87 21.45 4.24
C THR A 245 -2.93 21.39 3.15
N GLY A 246 -3.00 22.40 2.26
CA GLY A 246 -4.03 22.42 1.21
C GLY A 246 -3.93 21.26 0.22
N VAL A 247 -2.72 20.84 -0.17
CA VAL A 247 -2.56 19.65 -1.03
C VAL A 247 -3.01 18.38 -0.31
N CYS A 248 -2.64 18.21 0.97
CA CYS A 248 -3.05 17.02 1.72
C CYS A 248 -4.56 16.97 1.93
N ASP A 249 -5.18 18.13 2.17
CA ASP A 249 -6.63 18.22 2.39
C ASP A 249 -7.39 17.89 1.10
N LEU A 250 -7.01 18.49 -0.04
CA LEU A 250 -7.57 18.14 -1.36
C LEU A 250 -7.40 16.64 -1.67
N MET A 251 -6.21 16.07 -1.46
CA MET A 251 -5.97 14.64 -1.73
C MET A 251 -6.83 13.72 -0.86
N ARG A 252 -7.12 14.10 0.39
CA ARG A 252 -8.03 13.35 1.26
C ARG A 252 -9.47 13.46 0.80
N GLU A 253 -9.89 14.65 0.38
CA GLU A 253 -11.23 14.87 -0.17
C GLU A 253 -11.43 14.07 -1.45
N HIS A 254 -10.43 14.08 -2.35
CA HIS A 254 -10.41 13.27 -3.57
C HIS A 254 -10.54 11.78 -3.29
N TYR A 255 -9.98 11.32 -2.18
CA TYR A 255 -10.07 9.92 -1.75
C TYR A 255 -11.41 9.60 -1.08
N ASN A 256 -11.98 10.56 -0.33
CA ASN A 256 -13.21 10.39 0.44
C ASN A 256 -14.48 10.67 -0.37
N HIS A 257 -14.40 10.87 -1.69
CA HIS A 257 -15.56 11.23 -2.49
C HIS A 257 -16.71 10.24 -2.32
N PRO A 258 -17.85 10.66 -1.74
CA PRO A 258 -19.02 9.80 -1.69
C PRO A 258 -19.53 9.58 -3.12
N TYR A 259 -19.88 8.34 -3.46
CA TYR A 259 -20.48 7.92 -4.73
C TYR A 259 -21.69 8.77 -5.19
N ASN A 260 -22.23 9.61 -4.30
CA ASN A 260 -23.45 10.37 -4.45
C ASN A 260 -23.23 11.79 -5.00
N TRP A 261 -21.99 12.23 -5.26
CA TRP A 261 -21.72 13.58 -5.78
C TRP A 261 -22.22 13.78 -7.21
N PHE A 262 -22.22 12.72 -8.03
CA PHE A 262 -22.78 12.76 -9.38
C PHE A 262 -24.19 12.17 -9.34
N SER A 263 -25.18 13.05 -9.16
CA SER A 263 -26.62 12.74 -9.18
C SER A 263 -27.17 12.40 -10.57
N SER A 264 -26.31 12.28 -11.58
CA SER A 264 -26.69 11.95 -12.95
C SER A 264 -26.69 10.43 -13.21
N GLY A 265 -27.60 10.00 -14.09
CA GLY A 265 -27.53 8.67 -14.71
C GLY A 265 -26.20 8.45 -15.44
N GLY A 266 -25.85 7.19 -15.71
CA GLY A 266 -24.60 6.82 -16.37
C GLY A 266 -24.02 5.52 -15.80
N THR A 267 -23.02 4.97 -16.50
CA THR A 267 -22.31 3.75 -16.05
C THR A 267 -21.37 4.05 -14.88
N LEU A 268 -20.88 3.02 -14.18
CA LEU A 268 -19.86 3.19 -13.14
C LEU A 268 -18.57 3.78 -13.70
N GLN A 269 -18.24 3.45 -14.95
CA GLN A 269 -17.08 3.96 -15.67
C GLN A 269 -17.21 5.46 -15.93
N ASP A 270 -18.38 5.93 -16.36
CA ASP A 270 -18.65 7.36 -16.57
C ASP A 270 -18.50 8.14 -15.27
N LYS A 271 -19.04 7.60 -14.18
CA LYS A 271 -18.92 8.22 -12.85
C LYS A 271 -17.47 8.24 -12.36
N ALA A 272 -16.72 7.16 -12.54
CA ALA A 272 -15.30 7.11 -12.20
C ALA A 272 -14.49 8.13 -13.00
N LYS A 273 -14.76 8.27 -14.31
CA LYS A 273 -14.14 9.28 -15.16
C LYS A 273 -14.49 10.70 -14.70
N ALA A 274 -15.75 10.96 -14.35
CA ALA A 274 -16.18 12.27 -13.86
C ALA A 274 -15.52 12.65 -12.52
N ILE A 275 -15.46 11.72 -11.56
CA ILE A 275 -14.74 11.90 -10.29
C ILE A 275 -13.26 12.20 -10.58
N TYR A 276 -12.62 11.39 -11.42
CA TYR A 276 -11.22 11.57 -11.81
C TYR A 276 -10.97 12.96 -12.41
N THR A 277 -11.75 13.36 -13.42
CA THR A 277 -11.62 14.67 -14.07
C THR A 277 -11.82 15.81 -13.08
N PHE A 278 -12.80 15.70 -12.17
CA PHE A 278 -13.02 16.70 -11.12
C PHE A 278 -11.80 16.86 -10.21
N CYS A 279 -11.32 15.75 -9.62
CA CYS A 279 -10.15 15.76 -8.73
C CYS A 279 -8.89 16.31 -9.43
N LEU A 280 -8.69 15.90 -10.68
CA LEU A 280 -7.59 16.34 -11.52
C LEU A 280 -7.63 17.86 -11.74
N THR A 281 -8.82 18.37 -12.08
CA THR A 281 -9.06 19.80 -12.33
C THR A 281 -8.85 20.62 -11.07
N GLU A 282 -9.42 20.19 -9.94
CA GLU A 282 -9.32 20.90 -8.67
C GLU A 282 -7.87 21.00 -8.17
N MET A 283 -7.11 19.90 -8.23
CA MET A 283 -5.69 19.92 -7.87
C MET A 283 -4.87 20.81 -8.80
N TYR A 284 -5.18 20.78 -10.09
CA TYR A 284 -4.52 21.62 -11.09
C TYR A 284 -4.77 23.11 -10.82
N GLU A 285 -6.02 23.51 -10.63
CA GLU A 285 -6.41 24.90 -10.35
C GLU A 285 -5.79 25.41 -9.04
N TYR A 286 -5.75 24.57 -8.01
CA TYR A 286 -5.05 24.87 -6.76
C TYR A 286 -3.57 25.16 -6.99
N CYS A 287 -2.88 24.29 -7.74
CA CYS A 287 -1.47 24.48 -8.06
C CYS A 287 -1.24 25.72 -8.94
N LEU A 288 -2.11 25.95 -9.94
CA LEU A 288 -2.02 27.08 -10.86
C LEU A 288 -2.18 28.41 -10.11
N LYS A 289 -3.20 28.53 -9.26
CA LYS A 289 -3.44 29.76 -8.47
C LYS A 289 -2.24 30.16 -7.62
N LEU A 290 -1.45 29.18 -7.18
CA LEU A 290 -0.30 29.36 -6.30
C LEU A 290 1.06 29.33 -7.04
N GLY A 291 1.06 29.26 -8.37
CA GLY A 291 2.31 29.21 -9.16
C GLY A 291 3.08 27.89 -9.08
N LEU A 292 2.49 26.80 -8.58
CA LEU A 292 3.16 25.56 -8.19
C LEU A 292 3.31 24.56 -9.36
N ARG A 293 3.87 25.00 -10.50
CA ARG A 293 3.95 24.20 -11.74
C ARG A 293 4.66 22.86 -11.57
N TYR A 294 5.80 22.84 -10.87
CA TYR A 294 6.56 21.61 -10.64
C TYR A 294 5.81 20.63 -9.71
N LEU A 295 5.14 21.16 -8.68
CA LEU A 295 4.34 20.33 -7.78
C LEU A 295 3.19 19.69 -8.53
N TRP A 296 2.51 20.44 -9.40
CA TRP A 296 1.49 19.88 -10.29
C TRP A 296 2.04 18.72 -11.12
N LEU A 297 3.18 18.89 -11.79
CA LEU A 297 3.77 17.80 -12.59
C LEU A 297 4.11 16.57 -11.75
N TYR A 298 4.68 16.76 -10.57
CA TYR A 298 4.93 15.68 -9.64
C TYR A 298 3.60 14.98 -9.26
N LEU A 299 2.58 15.75 -8.89
CA LEU A 299 1.29 15.23 -8.47
C LEU A 299 0.61 14.46 -9.59
N TYR A 300 0.58 15.04 -10.78
CA TYR A 300 0.09 14.40 -11.99
C TYR A 300 0.82 13.08 -12.21
N ARG A 301 2.13 13.09 -12.47
CA ARG A 301 2.87 11.87 -12.82
C ARG A 301 2.78 10.76 -11.77
N ASN A 302 2.72 11.12 -10.48
CA ASN A 302 2.80 10.14 -9.40
C ASN A 302 1.45 9.77 -8.80
N TRP A 303 0.38 10.53 -9.01
CA TRP A 303 -0.90 10.28 -8.33
C TRP A 303 -2.12 10.32 -9.23
N TYR A 304 -2.16 11.18 -10.25
CA TYR A 304 -3.30 11.29 -11.16
C TYR A 304 -3.06 10.68 -12.54
N GLY A 305 -1.83 10.72 -13.01
CA GLY A 305 -1.39 10.08 -14.24
C GLY A 305 -1.69 8.60 -14.13
N THR A 306 -2.25 8.06 -15.21
CA THR A 306 -2.65 6.67 -15.31
C THR A 306 -1.54 5.76 -14.78
N PRO A 307 -1.83 4.94 -13.76
CA PRO A 307 -0.92 3.89 -13.40
C PRO A 307 -1.06 2.82 -14.48
N TYR A 308 0.03 2.67 -15.24
CA TYR A 308 0.34 1.49 -16.04
C TYR A 308 -0.52 1.30 -17.30
N LYS A 309 0.20 1.27 -18.42
CA LYS A 309 -0.22 0.58 -19.65
C LYS A 309 -0.82 -0.77 -19.26
N GLU A 310 -1.98 -1.06 -19.84
CA GLU A 310 -2.67 -2.34 -19.75
C GLU A 310 -1.68 -3.51 -19.82
N TYR A 311 -1.60 -4.26 -18.73
CA TYR A 311 -1.07 -5.63 -18.66
C TYR A 311 -2.21 -6.52 -18.20
#